data_AF-A0A857F8N8-F1
#
_entry.id   AF-A0A857F8N8-F1
#
_cell.length_a   1.000
_cell.length_b   1.000
_cell.length_c   1.000
_cell.angle_alpha   90.00
_cell.angle_beta   90.00
_cell.angle_gamma   90.00
#
_symmetry.space_group_name_H-M   'P 1'
#
loop_
_entity.id
_entity.type
_entity.pdbx_description
1 polymer ?
#
loop_
_entity_poly.entity_id
_entity_poly.type
_entity_poly.pdbx_seq_one_letter_code
_entity_poly.pdbx_strand_id
1 'polypeptide(L)'
;MAIPVLSAYELPKVGQFPANKVNWQFNPDRAVLLIHDMQDYFVSFYGESNPLIQQVIANIVALRNKCKQQGVPVIYTAQPNHQSAEDRALLNDMWGAGLNNHPAKQRVVSELTPDTDDEVLVKWRYSAFYRSPLRQIMADKGRDQLVICGIYGHIGCLTTATDAFMQDIQPFMVADAIADFSLEEHLMALKYVATRSGRVIFTDEIVANRNENTLIFSKKQLKQQLLALIDESDQDFDEDDNLIDYGLSSVHIMALATQWRQQGIELSFIELAKNPSLNSWWRLLEPQLTGLSKKVSLAGAE
;
A
#
# COMPACT_ATOMS: atom_id res chain seq x y z
N MET A 1 -4.09 16.90 -26.90
CA MET A 1 -3.49 15.66 -27.46
C MET A 1 -4.33 14.48 -27.02
N ALA A 2 -4.56 13.49 -27.88
CA ALA A 2 -5.19 12.23 -27.44
C ALA A 2 -4.19 11.41 -26.60
N ILE A 3 -4.69 10.52 -25.73
CA ILE A 3 -3.85 9.57 -25.01
C ILE A 3 -3.13 8.68 -26.05
N PRO A 4 -1.80 8.50 -25.97
CA PRO A 4 -1.06 7.67 -26.93
C PRO A 4 -1.32 6.18 -26.70
N VAL A 5 -0.94 5.34 -27.67
CA VAL A 5 -0.83 3.89 -27.44
C VAL A 5 0.33 3.65 -26.49
N LEU A 6 0.10 2.87 -25.44
CA LEU A 6 1.02 2.69 -24.32
C LEU A 6 1.71 1.33 -24.40
N SER A 7 3.03 1.34 -24.23
CA SER A 7 3.85 0.13 -24.23
C SER A 7 3.98 -0.43 -22.83
N ALA A 8 4.13 -1.76 -22.71
CA ALA A 8 4.45 -2.39 -21.42
C ALA A 8 5.84 -1.96 -20.93
N TYR A 9 5.99 -1.92 -19.60
CA TYR A 9 7.27 -1.76 -18.92
C TYR A 9 7.25 -2.62 -17.64
N GLU A 10 8.42 -2.88 -17.05
CA GLU A 10 8.49 -3.60 -15.77
C GLU A 10 8.00 -2.71 -14.62
N LEU A 11 7.09 -3.24 -13.80
CA LEU A 11 6.61 -2.53 -12.61
C LEU A 11 7.78 -2.15 -11.68
N PRO A 12 7.68 -1.01 -10.97
CA PRO A 12 8.70 -0.57 -10.03
C PRO A 12 9.02 -1.63 -8.97
N LYS A 13 10.28 -1.67 -8.57
CA LYS A 13 10.83 -2.53 -7.51
C LYS A 13 11.34 -1.65 -6.38
N VAL A 14 11.48 -2.26 -5.20
CA VAL A 14 12.07 -1.60 -4.02
C VAL A 14 13.44 -1.01 -4.39
N GLY A 15 13.69 0.24 -4.00
CA GLY A 15 14.95 0.95 -4.24
C GLY A 15 15.03 1.75 -5.54
N GLN A 16 14.02 1.70 -6.42
CA GLN A 16 14.00 2.51 -7.66
C GLN A 16 13.47 3.94 -7.45
N PHE A 17 12.95 4.25 -6.27
CA PHE A 17 12.51 5.58 -5.86
C PHE A 17 12.94 5.84 -4.40
N PRO A 18 12.98 7.11 -3.95
CA PRO A 18 13.44 7.44 -2.60
C PRO A 18 12.58 6.81 -1.51
N ALA A 19 13.16 6.60 -0.33
CA ALA A 19 12.42 6.19 0.86
C ALA A 19 11.32 7.21 1.21
N ASN A 20 10.24 6.72 1.82
CA ASN A 20 9.17 7.56 2.33
C ASN A 20 9.69 8.51 3.41
N LYS A 21 9.30 9.78 3.35
CA LYS A 21 9.61 10.76 4.41
C LYS A 21 8.81 10.56 5.69
N VAL A 22 7.61 9.99 5.56
CA VAL A 22 6.68 9.75 6.68
C VAL A 22 6.59 8.26 6.96
N ASN A 23 6.33 7.90 8.21
CA ASN A 23 6.31 6.52 8.71
C ASN A 23 4.89 6.02 9.06
N TRP A 24 3.84 6.64 8.51
CA TRP A 24 2.44 6.25 8.72
C TRP A 24 2.25 4.76 8.41
N GLN A 25 1.50 4.07 9.26
CA GLN A 25 1.18 2.66 9.06
C GLN A 25 -0.22 2.54 8.49
N PHE A 26 -0.42 1.61 7.56
CA PHE A 26 -1.76 1.25 7.10
C PHE A 26 -2.57 0.68 8.27
N ASN A 27 -3.77 1.22 8.48
CA ASN A 27 -4.72 0.75 9.47
C ASN A 27 -6.07 0.48 8.77
N PRO A 28 -6.52 -0.79 8.72
CA PRO A 28 -7.79 -1.14 8.08
C PRO A 28 -9.01 -0.42 8.64
N ASP A 29 -9.03 -0.01 9.90
CA ASP A 29 -10.16 0.71 10.53
C ASP A 29 -10.21 2.20 10.14
N ARG A 30 -9.11 2.72 9.59
CA ARG A 30 -8.98 4.12 9.17
C ARG A 30 -8.94 4.29 7.66
N ALA A 31 -8.77 3.20 6.92
CA ALA A 31 -8.56 3.23 5.49
C ALA A 31 -9.83 3.15 4.65
N VAL A 32 -9.71 3.66 3.42
CA VAL A 32 -10.55 3.42 2.25
C VAL A 32 -9.64 3.03 1.09
N LEU A 33 -10.06 2.05 0.28
CA LEU A 33 -9.41 1.71 -0.99
C LEU A 33 -10.06 2.49 -2.14
N LEU A 34 -9.26 3.23 -2.91
CA LEU A 34 -9.66 3.92 -4.12
C LEU A 34 -9.10 3.20 -5.36
N ILE A 35 -9.99 2.65 -6.18
CA ILE A 35 -9.69 2.11 -7.51
C ILE A 35 -9.95 3.22 -8.54
N HIS A 36 -8.87 3.89 -8.95
CA HIS A 36 -8.93 5.12 -9.73
C HIS A 36 -9.02 4.84 -11.25
N ASP A 37 -10.16 5.20 -11.85
CA ASP A 37 -10.40 5.28 -13.31
C ASP A 37 -10.04 3.99 -14.10
N MET A 38 -10.23 2.80 -13.50
CA MET A 38 -10.01 1.49 -14.15
C MET A 38 -11.12 1.12 -15.14
N GLN A 39 -11.44 2.03 -16.07
CA GLN A 39 -12.46 1.87 -17.10
C GLN A 39 -11.86 1.30 -18.40
N ASP A 40 -12.66 0.54 -19.15
CA ASP A 40 -12.27 -0.07 -20.43
C ASP A 40 -11.60 0.93 -21.39
N TYR A 41 -12.09 2.18 -21.42
CA TYR A 41 -11.54 3.23 -22.27
C TYR A 41 -10.06 3.49 -21.98
N PHE A 42 -9.71 3.72 -20.72
CA PHE A 42 -8.34 4.03 -20.30
C PHE A 42 -7.42 2.82 -20.39
N VAL A 43 -7.91 1.65 -20.00
CA VAL A 43 -7.16 0.39 -20.09
C VAL A 43 -6.87 0.02 -21.55
N SER A 44 -7.79 0.32 -22.47
CA SER A 44 -7.61 -0.05 -23.88
C SER A 44 -6.44 0.65 -24.59
N PHE A 45 -5.88 1.72 -24.01
CA PHE A 45 -4.66 2.35 -24.56
C PHE A 45 -3.40 1.51 -24.38
N TYR A 46 -3.40 0.52 -23.47
CA TYR A 46 -2.29 -0.45 -23.34
C TYR A 46 -2.35 -1.57 -24.38
N GLY A 47 -3.44 -1.68 -25.14
CA GLY A 47 -3.68 -2.77 -26.09
C GLY A 47 -4.18 -4.07 -25.43
N GLU A 48 -4.55 -5.03 -26.27
CA GLU A 48 -4.99 -6.35 -25.82
C GLU A 48 -3.79 -7.17 -25.31
N SER A 49 -3.98 -7.93 -24.23
CA SER A 49 -2.96 -8.85 -23.67
C SER A 49 -1.65 -8.20 -23.23
N ASN A 50 -1.69 -6.94 -22.78
CA ASN A 50 -0.52 -6.26 -22.26
C ASN A 50 -0.15 -6.78 -20.85
N PRO A 51 1.06 -7.35 -20.65
CA PRO A 51 1.42 -7.99 -19.38
C PRO A 51 1.50 -7.01 -18.19
N LEU A 52 1.85 -5.74 -18.44
CA LEU A 52 1.87 -4.71 -17.41
C LEU A 52 0.47 -4.49 -16.84
N ILE A 53 -0.52 -4.24 -17.70
CA ILE A 53 -1.87 -3.92 -17.23
C ILE A 53 -2.57 -5.15 -16.64
N GLN A 54 -2.28 -6.35 -17.15
CA GLN A 54 -2.73 -7.62 -16.54
C GLN A 54 -2.20 -7.77 -15.11
N GLN A 55 -0.91 -7.53 -14.89
CA GLN A 55 -0.33 -7.61 -13.55
C GLN A 55 -0.89 -6.53 -12.61
N VAL A 56 -1.07 -5.30 -13.08
CA VAL A 56 -1.68 -4.22 -12.31
C VAL A 56 -3.12 -4.56 -11.91
N ILE A 57 -3.93 -5.07 -12.85
CA ILE A 57 -5.30 -5.52 -12.56
C ILE A 57 -5.29 -6.65 -11.52
N ALA A 58 -4.41 -7.64 -11.66
CA ALA A 58 -4.28 -8.73 -10.70
C ALA A 58 -3.93 -8.23 -9.29
N ASN A 59 -3.03 -7.26 -9.18
CA ASN A 59 -2.65 -6.64 -7.91
C ASN A 59 -3.83 -5.84 -7.31
N ILE A 60 -4.58 -5.09 -8.12
CA ILE A 60 -5.79 -4.37 -7.67
C ILE A 60 -6.86 -5.36 -7.19
N VAL A 61 -7.06 -6.49 -7.87
CA VAL A 61 -7.99 -7.55 -7.44
C VAL A 61 -7.58 -8.09 -6.07
N ALA A 62 -6.28 -8.35 -5.86
CA ALA A 62 -5.76 -8.82 -4.58
C ALA A 62 -5.98 -7.79 -3.46
N LEU A 63 -5.67 -6.51 -3.71
CA LEU A 63 -5.94 -5.41 -2.79
C LEU A 63 -7.42 -5.31 -2.44
N ARG A 64 -8.29 -5.33 -3.45
CA ARG A 64 -9.75 -5.24 -3.27
C ARG A 64 -10.25 -6.36 -2.39
N ASN A 65 -9.89 -7.61 -2.70
CA ASN A 65 -10.33 -8.77 -1.93
C ASN A 65 -9.85 -8.70 -0.47
N LYS A 66 -8.59 -8.31 -0.25
CA LYS A 66 -8.05 -8.15 1.10
C LYS A 66 -8.73 -7.02 1.87
N CYS A 67 -8.92 -5.87 1.25
CA CYS A 67 -9.60 -4.72 1.84
C CYS A 67 -11.03 -5.09 2.28
N LYS A 68 -11.79 -5.78 1.43
CA LYS A 68 -13.13 -6.25 1.78
C LYS A 68 -13.11 -7.24 2.96
N GLN A 69 -12.16 -8.17 2.99
CA GLN A 69 -11.99 -9.09 4.13
C GLN A 69 -11.69 -8.36 5.44
N GLN A 70 -11.04 -7.20 5.39
CA GLN A 70 -10.69 -6.38 6.55
C GLN A 70 -11.72 -5.27 6.85
N GLY A 71 -12.87 -5.24 6.16
CA GLY A 71 -13.89 -4.21 6.35
C GLY A 71 -13.48 -2.81 5.87
N VAL A 72 -12.45 -2.70 5.02
CA VAL A 72 -12.05 -1.46 4.37
C VAL A 72 -13.02 -1.16 3.22
N PRO A 73 -13.71 -0.01 3.22
CA PRO A 73 -14.60 0.37 2.13
C PRO A 73 -13.85 0.49 0.80
N VAL A 74 -14.46 0.02 -0.28
CA VAL A 74 -13.91 0.11 -1.65
C VAL A 74 -14.70 1.15 -2.44
N ILE A 75 -13.99 2.12 -2.99
CA ILE A 75 -14.54 3.21 -3.79
C ILE A 75 -13.86 3.22 -5.15
N TYR A 76 -14.67 3.38 -6.19
CA TYR A 76 -14.22 3.55 -7.57
C TYR A 76 -14.41 4.99 -8.01
N THR A 77 -13.57 5.45 -8.93
CA THR A 77 -13.90 6.62 -9.76
C THR A 77 -14.11 6.19 -11.21
N ALA A 78 -15.12 6.79 -11.84
CA ALA A 78 -15.43 6.55 -13.24
C ALA A 78 -15.83 7.86 -13.92
N GLN A 79 -15.16 8.24 -15.01
CA GLN A 79 -15.61 9.34 -15.85
C GLN A 79 -17.00 9.00 -16.44
N PRO A 80 -17.93 9.96 -16.49
CA PRO A 80 -19.27 9.70 -16.99
C PRO A 80 -19.28 9.57 -18.53
N ASN A 81 -20.27 8.84 -19.03
CA ASN A 81 -20.52 8.62 -20.47
C ASN A 81 -20.78 9.89 -21.27
N HIS A 82 -21.32 10.92 -20.61
CA HIS A 82 -21.66 12.18 -21.24
C HIS A 82 -21.19 13.32 -20.36
N GLN A 83 -20.29 14.13 -20.89
CA GLN A 83 -19.82 15.38 -20.28
C GLN A 83 -20.17 16.52 -21.23
N SER A 84 -20.93 17.51 -20.76
CA SER A 84 -21.15 18.74 -21.53
C SER A 84 -19.80 19.45 -21.78
N ALA A 85 -19.72 20.29 -22.81
CA ALA A 85 -18.51 21.06 -23.07
C ALA A 85 -18.14 21.98 -21.88
N GLU A 86 -19.15 22.52 -21.20
CA GLU A 86 -19.02 23.35 -20.01
C GLU A 86 -18.50 22.56 -18.80
N ASP A 87 -19.05 21.37 -18.54
CA ASP A 87 -18.60 20.53 -17.43
C ASP A 87 -17.20 19.98 -17.65
N ARG A 88 -16.88 19.60 -18.89
CA ARG A 88 -15.55 19.09 -19.27
C ARG A 88 -14.51 20.20 -19.30
N ALA A 89 -14.89 21.42 -19.67
CA ALA A 89 -14.08 22.63 -19.65
C ALA A 89 -12.69 22.40 -20.30
N LEU A 90 -11.61 22.80 -19.62
CA LEU A 90 -10.22 22.76 -20.09
C LEU A 90 -9.68 21.34 -20.38
N LEU A 91 -10.39 20.28 -19.96
CA LEU A 91 -10.04 18.93 -20.38
C LEU A 91 -10.26 18.73 -21.89
N ASN A 92 -11.13 19.53 -22.52
CA ASN A 92 -11.30 19.50 -23.97
C ASN A 92 -10.02 19.95 -24.69
N ASP A 93 -9.39 21.03 -24.23
CA ASP A 93 -8.15 21.53 -24.82
C ASP A 93 -7.01 20.52 -24.65
N MET A 94 -6.91 19.92 -23.44
CA MET A 94 -5.82 19.01 -23.12
C MET A 94 -5.99 17.62 -23.76
N TRP A 95 -7.18 17.01 -23.67
CA TRP A 95 -7.42 15.60 -23.99
C TRP A 95 -8.47 15.37 -25.09
N GLY A 96 -9.02 16.44 -25.67
CA GLY A 96 -10.16 16.36 -26.58
C GLY A 96 -11.42 15.84 -25.88
N ALA A 97 -12.32 15.26 -26.67
CA ALA A 97 -13.58 14.69 -26.17
C ALA A 97 -13.37 13.51 -25.20
N GLY A 98 -12.23 12.82 -25.27
CA GLY A 98 -11.93 11.66 -24.43
C GLY A 98 -13.00 10.57 -24.53
N LEU A 99 -13.42 10.06 -23.36
CA LEU A 99 -14.44 9.02 -23.24
C LEU A 99 -15.79 9.38 -23.89
N ASN A 100 -16.14 10.66 -24.03
CA ASN A 100 -17.42 11.06 -24.64
C ASN A 100 -17.63 10.45 -26.06
N ASN A 101 -16.56 10.21 -26.81
CA ASN A 101 -16.62 9.59 -28.13
C ASN A 101 -16.62 8.05 -28.10
N HIS A 102 -16.54 7.45 -26.91
CA HIS A 102 -16.43 6.01 -26.68
C HIS A 102 -17.32 5.51 -25.53
N PRO A 103 -18.63 5.85 -25.48
CA PRO A 103 -19.50 5.54 -24.35
C PRO A 103 -19.61 4.04 -24.04
N ALA A 104 -19.45 3.17 -25.04
CA ALA A 104 -19.44 1.72 -24.84
C ALA A 104 -18.27 1.22 -23.96
N LYS A 105 -17.22 2.04 -23.77
CA LYS A 105 -16.02 1.73 -22.99
C LYS A 105 -15.99 2.40 -21.60
N GLN A 106 -17.12 2.88 -21.10
CA GLN A 106 -17.17 3.57 -19.81
C GLN A 106 -17.18 2.64 -18.60
N ARG A 107 -17.62 1.39 -18.77
CA ARG A 107 -17.63 0.44 -17.65
C ARG A 107 -16.23 0.22 -17.09
N VAL A 108 -16.17 -0.09 -15.80
CA VAL A 108 -14.97 -0.64 -15.16
C VAL A 108 -14.63 -1.98 -15.84
N VAL A 109 -13.33 -2.29 -15.95
CA VAL A 109 -12.87 -3.57 -16.53
C VAL A 109 -13.49 -4.76 -15.79
N SER A 110 -13.76 -5.84 -16.53
CA SER A 110 -14.53 -7.00 -16.05
C SER A 110 -14.00 -7.61 -14.74
N GLU A 111 -12.68 -7.70 -14.60
CA GLU A 111 -11.96 -8.28 -13.47
C GLU A 111 -12.13 -7.44 -12.19
N LEU A 112 -12.48 -6.17 -12.33
CA LEU A 112 -12.68 -5.22 -11.25
C LEU A 112 -14.12 -4.75 -11.15
N THR A 113 -15.08 -5.49 -11.73
CA THR A 113 -16.50 -5.15 -11.69
C THR A 113 -16.94 -4.85 -10.24
N PRO A 114 -17.44 -3.62 -9.96
CA PRO A 114 -17.95 -3.29 -8.63
C PRO A 114 -19.13 -4.20 -8.26
N ASP A 115 -19.23 -4.57 -6.98
CA ASP A 115 -20.43 -5.23 -6.44
C ASP A 115 -21.28 -4.25 -5.61
N THR A 116 -22.33 -4.76 -4.96
CA THR A 116 -23.33 -3.94 -4.26
C THR A 116 -22.79 -3.21 -3.03
N ASP A 117 -21.67 -3.65 -2.47
CA ASP A 117 -21.07 -3.04 -1.28
C ASP A 117 -20.03 -1.96 -1.63
N ASP A 118 -19.73 -1.81 -2.92
CA ASP A 118 -18.76 -0.83 -3.42
C ASP A 118 -19.47 0.47 -3.84
N GLU A 119 -18.78 1.61 -3.70
CA GLU A 119 -19.29 2.90 -4.18
C GLU A 119 -18.59 3.32 -5.47
N VAL A 120 -19.34 3.79 -6.47
CA VAL A 120 -18.79 4.30 -7.74
C VAL A 120 -19.06 5.79 -7.87
N LEU A 121 -18.01 6.60 -7.78
CA LEU A 121 -18.09 8.05 -7.86
C LEU A 121 -17.88 8.55 -9.28
N VAL A 122 -18.71 9.51 -9.70
CA VAL A 122 -18.54 10.18 -10.98
C VAL A 122 -17.28 11.06 -10.95
N LYS A 123 -16.38 10.85 -11.91
CA LYS A 123 -15.09 11.53 -12.00
C LYS A 123 -15.12 12.68 -13.00
N TRP A 124 -14.89 13.90 -12.52
CA TRP A 124 -14.92 15.10 -13.36
C TRP A 124 -13.56 15.71 -13.67
N ARG A 125 -12.56 15.56 -12.78
CA ARG A 125 -11.21 16.13 -12.89
C ARG A 125 -10.17 15.13 -12.44
N TYR A 126 -8.88 15.50 -12.49
CA TYR A 126 -7.79 14.60 -12.07
C TYR A 126 -7.87 14.17 -10.61
N SER A 127 -8.25 15.06 -9.69
CA SER A 127 -8.53 14.67 -8.30
C SER A 127 -9.85 13.90 -8.17
N ALA A 128 -9.86 12.83 -7.39
CA ALA A 128 -11.08 12.12 -6.99
C ALA A 128 -11.96 12.89 -5.99
N PHE A 129 -11.44 13.96 -5.37
CA PHE A 129 -12.20 14.80 -4.45
C PHE A 129 -12.95 15.94 -5.16
N TYR A 130 -12.46 16.36 -6.33
CA TYR A 130 -13.03 17.53 -7.01
C TYR A 130 -14.40 17.21 -7.63
N ARG A 131 -15.44 17.96 -7.22
CA ARG A 131 -16.85 17.73 -7.59
C ARG A 131 -17.32 16.31 -7.26
N SER A 132 -16.91 15.80 -6.11
CA SER A 132 -17.18 14.45 -5.66
C SER A 132 -17.46 14.45 -4.15
N PRO A 133 -18.33 13.54 -3.65
CA PRO A 133 -18.60 13.42 -2.22
C PRO A 133 -17.51 12.66 -1.45
N LEU A 134 -16.40 12.27 -2.08
CA LEU A 134 -15.36 11.41 -1.47
C LEU A 134 -14.92 11.87 -0.08
N ARG A 135 -14.65 13.17 0.13
CA ARG A 135 -14.22 13.69 1.44
C ARG A 135 -15.27 13.51 2.52
N GLN A 136 -16.54 13.70 2.16
CA GLN A 136 -17.67 13.54 3.06
C GLN A 136 -17.90 12.07 3.38
N ILE A 137 -17.88 11.20 2.37
CA ILE A 137 -18.00 9.73 2.55
C ILE A 137 -16.93 9.21 3.49
N MET A 138 -15.67 9.65 3.33
CA MET A 138 -14.59 9.28 4.24
C MET A 138 -14.83 9.79 5.68
N ALA A 139 -15.28 11.05 5.83
CA ALA A 139 -15.62 11.62 7.14
C ALA A 139 -16.73 10.83 7.85
N ASP A 140 -17.82 10.53 7.15
CA ASP A 140 -18.99 9.85 7.69
C ASP A 140 -18.65 8.41 8.14
N LYS A 141 -17.69 7.77 7.47
CA LYS A 141 -17.18 6.43 7.84
C LYS A 141 -16.03 6.48 8.85
N GLY A 142 -15.63 7.67 9.32
CA GLY A 142 -14.51 7.86 10.26
C GLY A 142 -13.14 7.46 9.69
N ARG A 143 -12.93 7.65 8.38
CA ARG A 143 -11.73 7.21 7.66
C ARG A 143 -10.85 8.39 7.25
N ASP A 144 -9.55 8.28 7.48
CA ASP A 144 -8.55 9.32 7.19
C ASP A 144 -7.28 8.75 6.52
N GLN A 145 -7.33 7.52 6.01
CA GLN A 145 -6.31 6.95 5.12
C GLN A 145 -6.92 6.59 3.77
N LEU A 146 -6.22 6.91 2.68
CA LEU A 146 -6.65 6.59 1.32
C LEU A 146 -5.60 5.75 0.61
N VAL A 147 -5.91 4.48 0.37
CA VAL A 147 -5.08 3.59 -0.46
C VAL A 147 -5.44 3.84 -1.92
N ILE A 148 -4.47 4.18 -2.76
CA ILE A 148 -4.69 4.61 -4.15
C ILE A 148 -4.04 3.61 -5.10
N CYS A 149 -4.86 3.01 -5.95
CA CYS A 149 -4.46 2.16 -7.06
C CYS A 149 -5.22 2.56 -8.34
N GLY A 150 -4.81 2.04 -9.50
CA GLY A 150 -5.41 2.35 -10.80
C GLY A 150 -4.57 3.26 -11.70
N ILE A 151 -5.20 4.02 -12.59
CA ILE A 151 -4.53 4.75 -13.67
C ILE A 151 -5.02 6.19 -13.85
N TYR A 152 -4.23 7.11 -14.39
CA TYR A 152 -2.77 7.02 -14.61
C TYR A 152 -2.00 7.59 -13.42
N GLY A 153 -0.86 6.98 -13.10
CA GLY A 153 -0.03 7.29 -11.94
C GLY A 153 0.23 8.78 -11.74
N HIS A 154 0.88 9.44 -12.70
CA HIS A 154 1.33 10.83 -12.59
C HIS A 154 0.22 11.88 -12.78
N ILE A 155 -0.96 11.47 -13.26
CA ILE A 155 -2.07 12.39 -13.54
C ILE A 155 -3.09 12.31 -12.41
N GLY A 156 -4.01 11.35 -12.50
CA GLY A 156 -5.16 11.25 -11.60
C GLY A 156 -4.76 10.75 -10.21
N CYS A 157 -3.96 9.69 -10.15
CA CYS A 157 -3.53 9.09 -8.89
C CYS A 157 -2.66 10.06 -8.07
N LEU A 158 -1.66 10.68 -8.70
CA LEU A 158 -0.78 11.68 -8.06
C LEU A 158 -1.54 12.94 -7.61
N THR A 159 -2.43 13.47 -8.46
CA THR A 159 -3.24 14.64 -8.08
C THR A 159 -4.15 14.31 -6.91
N THR A 160 -4.79 13.13 -6.93
CA THR A 160 -5.64 12.67 -5.82
C THR A 160 -4.86 12.46 -4.54
N ALA A 161 -3.64 11.89 -4.60
CA ALA A 161 -2.78 11.74 -3.43
C ALA A 161 -2.42 13.11 -2.82
N THR A 162 -2.06 14.07 -3.66
CA THR A 162 -1.71 15.42 -3.20
C THR A 162 -2.92 16.17 -2.61
N ASP A 163 -4.10 15.99 -3.20
CA ASP A 163 -5.35 16.56 -2.69
C ASP A 163 -5.77 15.91 -1.35
N ALA A 164 -5.68 14.58 -1.23
CA ALA A 164 -5.89 13.86 0.03
C ALA A 164 -5.01 14.44 1.15
N PHE A 165 -3.71 14.59 0.88
CA PHE A 165 -2.76 15.17 1.81
C PHE A 165 -3.16 16.57 2.29
N MET A 166 -3.61 17.43 1.38
CA MET A 166 -4.06 18.79 1.72
C MET A 166 -5.39 18.81 2.48
N GLN A 167 -6.13 17.70 2.50
CA GLN A 167 -7.40 17.54 3.21
C GLN A 167 -7.27 16.74 4.53
N ASP A 168 -6.04 16.63 5.04
CA ASP A 168 -5.68 15.87 6.25
C ASP A 168 -5.97 14.36 6.17
N ILE A 169 -5.98 13.81 4.95
CA ILE A 169 -6.07 12.37 4.70
C ILE A 169 -4.68 11.86 4.35
N GLN A 170 -4.27 10.72 4.90
CA GLN A 170 -2.98 10.09 4.62
C GLN A 170 -3.07 9.23 3.34
N PRO A 171 -2.49 9.65 2.19
CA PRO A 171 -2.49 8.82 0.99
C PRO A 171 -1.39 7.75 1.03
N PHE A 172 -1.77 6.55 0.61
CA PHE A 172 -0.91 5.40 0.38
C PHE A 172 -1.00 5.02 -1.11
N MET A 173 -0.03 5.44 -1.90
CA MET A 173 0.06 5.08 -3.32
C MET A 173 0.71 3.70 -3.46
N VAL A 174 0.02 2.76 -4.13
CA VAL A 174 0.50 1.38 -4.26
C VAL A 174 1.32 1.21 -5.54
N ALA A 175 2.64 1.13 -5.41
CA ALA A 175 3.61 1.23 -6.51
C ALA A 175 3.46 0.17 -7.60
N ASP A 176 3.03 -1.03 -7.24
CA ASP A 176 2.82 -2.15 -8.16
C ASP A 176 1.34 -2.34 -8.54
N ALA A 177 0.44 -1.46 -8.06
CA ALA A 177 -0.98 -1.47 -8.41
C ALA A 177 -1.42 -0.16 -9.10
N ILE A 178 -0.47 0.59 -9.67
CA ILE A 178 -0.74 1.67 -10.62
C ILE A 178 0.00 1.41 -11.94
N ALA A 179 -0.53 1.99 -13.02
CA ALA A 179 0.16 2.07 -14.30
C ALA A 179 0.18 3.51 -14.82
N ASP A 180 1.09 3.77 -15.74
CA ASP A 180 1.30 5.08 -16.32
C ASP A 180 1.62 4.98 -17.82
N PHE A 181 1.82 6.13 -18.46
CA PHE A 181 2.22 6.21 -19.86
C PHE A 181 3.63 5.68 -20.10
N SER A 182 4.52 5.83 -19.11
CA SER A 182 5.89 5.32 -19.14
C SER A 182 6.39 4.96 -17.74
N LEU A 183 7.46 4.16 -17.66
CA LEU A 183 8.15 3.87 -16.40
C LEU A 183 8.71 5.16 -15.75
N GLU A 184 9.15 6.13 -16.55
CA GLU A 184 9.69 7.39 -16.05
C GLU A 184 8.62 8.19 -15.31
N GLU A 185 7.43 8.37 -15.91
CA GLU A 185 6.32 9.07 -15.27
C GLU A 185 5.79 8.32 -14.05
N HIS A 186 5.76 6.98 -14.12
CA HIS A 186 5.43 6.14 -12.98
C HIS A 186 6.40 6.41 -11.80
N LEU A 187 7.70 6.27 -12.00
CA LEU A 187 8.71 6.51 -10.95
C LEU A 187 8.70 7.96 -10.46
N MET A 188 8.40 8.92 -11.33
CA MET A 188 8.24 10.32 -10.95
C MET A 188 7.06 10.50 -9.97
N ALA A 189 5.90 9.90 -10.25
CA ALA A 189 4.75 9.94 -9.36
C ALA A 189 5.07 9.35 -7.98
N LEU A 190 5.73 8.18 -7.95
CA LEU A 190 6.14 7.53 -6.70
C LEU A 190 7.11 8.40 -5.90
N LYS A 191 8.14 8.93 -6.56
CA LYS A 191 9.11 9.85 -5.94
C LYS A 191 8.43 11.10 -5.38
N TYR A 192 7.47 11.67 -6.10
CA TYR A 192 6.75 12.84 -5.63
C TYR A 192 5.95 12.51 -4.37
N VAL A 193 5.11 11.47 -4.40
CA VAL A 193 4.29 11.07 -3.25
C VAL A 193 5.17 10.79 -2.03
N ALA A 194 6.17 9.91 -2.17
CA ALA A 194 7.06 9.50 -1.07
C ALA A 194 7.75 10.67 -0.37
N THR A 195 7.97 11.79 -1.09
CA THR A 195 8.76 12.91 -0.58
C THR A 195 7.96 14.20 -0.36
N ARG A 196 6.68 14.26 -0.76
CA ARG A 196 5.86 15.49 -0.70
C ARG A 196 4.46 15.31 -0.14
N SER A 197 3.80 14.17 -0.38
CA SER A 197 2.36 14.09 -0.08
C SER A 197 1.91 12.77 0.54
N GLY A 198 2.75 11.75 0.68
CA GLY A 198 2.25 10.46 1.17
C GLY A 198 3.27 9.39 1.43
N ARG A 199 2.73 8.18 1.57
CA ARG A 199 3.50 6.95 1.52
C ARG A 199 3.32 6.25 0.19
N VAL A 200 4.43 5.73 -0.32
CA VAL A 200 4.45 4.71 -1.36
C VAL A 200 4.65 3.36 -0.68
N ILE A 201 3.79 2.40 -1.02
CA ILE A 201 3.81 1.03 -0.51
C ILE A 201 3.68 0.04 -1.66
N PHE A 202 3.91 -1.24 -1.40
CA PHE A 202 3.65 -2.34 -2.34
C PHE A 202 2.38 -3.11 -1.94
N THR A 203 1.79 -3.81 -2.91
CA THR A 203 0.58 -4.62 -2.73
C THR A 203 0.72 -5.62 -1.57
N ASP A 204 1.89 -6.25 -1.47
CA ASP A 204 2.22 -7.20 -0.40
C ASP A 204 2.19 -6.59 1.01
N GLU A 205 2.35 -5.28 1.18
CA GLU A 205 2.23 -4.65 2.50
C GLU A 205 0.80 -4.68 3.05
N ILE A 206 -0.21 -4.77 2.17
CA ILE A 206 -1.62 -4.89 2.53
C ILE A 206 -2.09 -6.34 2.42
N VAL A 207 -1.76 -7.02 1.31
CA VAL A 207 -2.27 -8.36 0.99
C VAL A 207 -1.66 -9.44 1.85
N ALA A 208 -0.37 -9.32 2.22
CA ALA A 208 0.22 -10.29 3.10
C ALA A 208 -0.64 -10.39 4.36
N ASN A 209 -0.95 -11.63 4.76
CA ASN A 209 -1.46 -11.92 6.09
C ASN A 209 -0.33 -11.63 7.09
N ARG A 210 0.02 -10.35 7.25
CA ARG A 210 0.66 -9.87 8.46
C ARG A 210 -0.40 -10.02 9.53
N ASN A 211 -0.50 -11.24 10.08
CA ASN A 211 -0.83 -11.35 11.49
C ASN A 211 0.03 -10.27 12.16
N GLU A 212 -0.56 -9.40 12.96
CA GLU A 212 0.18 -8.36 13.70
C GLU A 212 1.31 -8.96 14.58
N ASN A 213 1.38 -10.29 14.66
CA ASN A 213 2.58 -11.07 14.90
C ASN A 213 3.47 -11.23 13.67
N THR A 214 4.35 -10.25 13.41
CA THR A 214 5.53 -10.52 12.57
C THR A 214 6.35 -11.61 13.25
N LEU A 215 6.27 -12.83 12.71
CA LEU A 215 7.14 -13.94 13.05
C LEU A 215 8.60 -13.52 12.75
N ILE A 216 9.46 -13.64 13.76
CA ILE A 216 10.91 -13.49 13.57
C ILE A 216 11.38 -14.69 12.76
N PHE A 217 11.81 -14.48 11.51
CA PHE A 217 12.36 -15.56 10.68
C PHE A 217 13.88 -15.47 10.49
N SER A 218 14.53 -14.42 11.00
CA SER A 218 15.98 -14.26 10.90
C SER A 218 16.57 -13.34 11.98
N LYS A 219 17.85 -13.56 12.30
CA LYS A 219 18.65 -12.71 13.19
C LYS A 219 18.65 -11.24 12.73
N LYS A 220 18.62 -11.00 11.42
CA LYS A 220 18.55 -9.67 10.81
C LYS A 220 17.25 -8.94 11.18
N GLN A 221 16.12 -9.63 11.19
CA GLN A 221 14.83 -9.05 11.58
C GLN A 221 14.78 -8.74 13.07
N LEU A 222 15.36 -9.61 13.92
CA LEU A 222 15.52 -9.31 15.34
C LEU A 222 16.35 -8.04 15.53
N LYS A 223 17.48 -7.90 14.83
CA LYS A 223 18.29 -6.68 14.87
C LYS A 223 17.50 -5.43 14.48
N GLN A 224 16.70 -5.49 13.41
CA GLN A 224 15.84 -4.38 12.99
C GLN A 224 14.76 -4.03 14.03
N GLN A 225 14.17 -5.04 14.67
CA GLN A 225 13.19 -4.82 15.73
C GLN A 225 13.82 -4.13 16.95
N LEU A 226 15.05 -4.52 17.32
CA LEU A 226 15.77 -3.90 18.42
C LEU A 226 16.16 -2.45 18.12
N LEU A 227 16.64 -2.18 16.89
CA LEU A 227 16.97 -0.82 16.44
C LEU A 227 15.77 0.14 16.53
N ALA A 228 14.54 -0.36 16.37
CA ALA A 228 13.33 0.45 16.52
C ALA A 228 12.95 0.77 17.99
N LEU A 229 13.59 0.11 18.97
CA LEU A 229 13.29 0.22 20.41
C LEU A 229 14.40 0.90 21.22
N ILE A 230 15.53 1.22 20.60
CA ILE A 230 16.69 1.84 21.20
C ILE A 230 16.93 3.22 20.56
N ASP A 231 17.49 4.15 21.32
CA ASP A 231 17.67 5.55 20.89
C ASP A 231 18.95 5.74 20.06
N GLU A 232 19.20 4.88 19.07
CA GLU A 232 20.38 4.91 18.19
C GLU A 232 20.00 4.98 16.71
N SER A 233 20.78 5.72 15.92
CA SER A 233 20.54 5.89 14.48
C SER A 233 21.21 4.80 13.65
N ASP A 234 20.45 3.89 13.03
CA ASP A 234 20.71 2.94 11.91
C ASP A 234 22.07 2.18 11.79
N GLN A 235 23.13 2.52 12.53
CA GLN A 235 24.46 1.92 12.43
C GLN A 235 25.04 1.57 13.81
N ASP A 236 24.84 0.28 14.11
CA ASP A 236 25.70 -0.61 14.90
C ASP A 236 25.92 -0.30 16.39
N PHE A 237 25.02 -0.86 17.20
CA PHE A 237 25.46 -1.51 18.43
C PHE A 237 26.16 -2.85 18.08
N ASP A 238 27.22 -3.20 18.82
CA ASP A 238 27.87 -4.52 18.68
C ASP A 238 26.87 -5.61 19.09
N GLU A 239 26.82 -6.71 18.35
CA GLU A 239 25.83 -7.77 18.59
C GLU A 239 25.97 -8.46 19.95
N ASP A 240 27.12 -8.31 20.60
CA ASP A 240 27.41 -8.79 21.95
C ASP A 240 27.25 -7.72 23.05
N ASP A 241 27.04 -6.46 22.70
CA ASP A 241 26.88 -5.38 23.68
C ASP A 241 25.55 -5.46 24.43
N ASN A 242 25.55 -4.87 25.62
CA ASN A 242 24.38 -4.77 26.47
C ASN A 242 23.42 -3.69 25.93
N LEU A 243 22.28 -4.13 25.42
CA LEU A 243 21.24 -3.28 24.83
C LEU A 243 20.67 -2.24 25.79
N ILE A 244 20.78 -2.45 27.12
CA ILE A 244 20.35 -1.46 28.11
C ILE A 244 21.19 -0.19 27.99
N ASP A 245 22.47 -0.31 27.63
CA ASP A 245 23.38 0.82 27.43
C ASP A 245 22.94 1.69 26.23
N TYR A 246 22.13 1.12 25.33
CA TYR A 246 21.52 1.78 24.17
C TYR A 246 20.08 2.27 24.42
N GLY A 247 19.59 2.22 25.66
CA GLY A 247 18.25 2.71 26.00
C GLY A 247 17.15 1.63 25.99
N LEU A 248 17.51 0.35 25.86
CA LEU A 248 16.54 -0.73 26.02
C LEU A 248 16.05 -0.81 27.47
N SER A 249 14.77 -0.48 27.70
CA SER A 249 14.15 -0.50 29.03
C SER A 249 13.53 -1.86 29.37
N SER A 250 13.27 -2.10 30.67
CA SER A 250 12.53 -3.30 31.11
C SER A 250 11.11 -3.39 30.50
N VAL A 251 10.50 -2.24 30.19
CA VAL A 251 9.19 -2.19 29.50
C VAL A 251 9.31 -2.74 28.08
N HIS A 252 10.39 -2.41 27.36
CA HIS A 252 10.67 -2.95 26.03
C HIS A 252 10.84 -4.48 26.09
N ILE A 253 11.62 -4.98 27.06
CA ILE A 253 11.85 -6.42 27.24
C ILE A 253 10.53 -7.16 27.53
N MET A 254 9.68 -6.62 28.42
CA MET A 254 8.38 -7.22 28.73
C MET A 254 7.42 -7.22 27.54
N ALA A 255 7.42 -6.15 26.73
CA ALA A 255 6.62 -6.07 25.52
C ALA A 255 7.06 -7.12 24.50
N LEU A 256 8.38 -7.26 24.26
CA LEU A 256 8.95 -8.28 23.39
C LEU A 256 8.62 -9.70 23.86
N ALA A 257 8.81 -10.01 25.15
CA ALA A 257 8.48 -11.32 25.71
C ALA A 257 7.00 -11.66 25.55
N THR A 258 6.12 -10.67 25.74
CA THR A 258 4.66 -10.85 25.55
C THR A 258 4.32 -11.10 24.09
N GLN A 259 4.91 -10.34 23.17
CA GLN A 259 4.72 -10.51 21.73
C GLN A 259 5.20 -11.89 21.25
N TRP A 260 6.39 -12.32 21.68
CA TRP A 260 6.93 -13.63 21.31
C TRP A 260 6.12 -14.79 21.90
N ARG A 261 5.55 -14.62 23.10
CA ARG A 261 4.63 -15.62 23.68
C ARG A 261 3.38 -15.83 22.84
N GLN A 262 2.81 -14.77 22.25
CA GLN A 262 1.69 -14.89 21.32
C GLN A 262 2.06 -15.64 20.02
N GLN A 263 3.36 -15.78 19.75
CA GLN A 263 3.91 -16.53 18.61
C GLN A 263 4.35 -17.96 18.98
N GLY A 264 4.05 -18.41 20.21
CA GLY A 264 4.42 -19.74 20.69
C GLY A 264 5.88 -19.87 21.14
N ILE A 265 6.58 -18.75 21.35
CA ILE A 265 7.93 -18.71 21.92
C ILE A 265 7.81 -18.48 23.43
N GLU A 266 8.29 -19.42 24.22
CA GLU A 266 8.23 -19.35 25.68
C GLU A 266 9.55 -18.80 26.24
N LEU A 267 9.73 -17.48 26.18
CA LEU A 267 10.83 -16.79 26.85
C LEU A 267 10.29 -15.85 27.93
N SER A 268 10.86 -15.94 29.12
CA SER A 268 10.52 -15.08 30.25
C SER A 268 11.37 -13.80 30.27
N PHE A 269 10.86 -12.77 30.93
CA PHE A 269 11.62 -11.55 31.20
C PHE A 269 12.97 -11.84 31.89
N ILE A 270 13.00 -12.79 32.82
CA ILE A 270 14.20 -13.15 33.58
C ILE A 270 15.29 -13.70 32.66
N GLU A 271 14.91 -14.53 31.68
CA GLU A 271 15.85 -15.10 30.71
C GLU A 271 16.45 -14.03 29.80
N LEU A 272 15.64 -13.07 29.36
CA LEU A 272 16.07 -11.98 28.49
C LEU A 272 16.90 -10.92 29.23
N ALA A 273 16.50 -10.56 30.44
CA ALA A 273 17.18 -9.55 31.26
C ALA A 273 18.54 -10.01 31.79
N LYS A 274 18.81 -11.32 31.82
CA LYS A 274 20.09 -11.86 32.30
C LYS A 274 21.26 -11.45 31.41
N ASN A 275 21.08 -11.50 30.10
CA ASN A 275 22.08 -11.13 29.09
C ASN A 275 21.37 -10.42 27.92
N PRO A 276 21.08 -9.10 28.05
CA PRO A 276 20.33 -8.33 27.07
C PRO A 276 21.19 -7.95 25.87
N SER A 277 21.63 -8.92 25.07
CA SER A 277 22.36 -8.71 23.81
C SER A 277 21.71 -9.45 22.65
N LEU A 278 21.92 -8.97 21.42
CA LEU A 278 21.34 -9.59 20.21
C LEU A 278 21.78 -11.04 20.07
N ASN A 279 23.08 -11.34 20.24
CA ASN A 279 23.61 -12.70 20.16
C ASN A 279 23.06 -13.62 21.24
N SER A 280 22.94 -13.13 22.48
CA SER A 280 22.41 -13.91 23.60
C SER A 280 20.94 -14.27 23.36
N TRP A 281 20.14 -13.31 22.90
CA TRP A 281 18.73 -13.53 22.62
C TRP A 281 18.52 -14.42 21.39
N TRP A 282 19.33 -14.26 20.33
CA TRP A 282 19.25 -15.12 19.15
C TRP A 282 19.49 -16.60 19.50
N ARG A 283 20.48 -16.90 20.36
CA ARG A 283 20.75 -18.28 20.83
C ARG A 283 19.57 -18.90 21.58
N LEU A 284 18.74 -18.11 22.25
CA LEU A 284 17.54 -18.58 22.94
C LEU A 284 16.37 -18.80 21.97
N LEU A 285 16.27 -17.95 20.93
CA LEU A 285 15.18 -17.95 19.96
C LEU A 285 15.35 -19.01 18.86
N GLU A 286 16.55 -19.17 18.32
CA GLU A 286 16.84 -20.02 17.15
C GLU A 286 16.38 -21.50 17.31
N PRO A 287 16.56 -22.16 18.46
CA PRO A 287 16.07 -23.52 18.67
C PRO A 287 14.54 -23.62 18.66
N GLN A 288 13.85 -22.62 19.24
CA GLN A 288 12.38 -22.58 19.32
C GLN A 288 11.77 -22.32 17.95
N LEU A 289 12.36 -21.41 17.17
CA LEU A 289 11.95 -21.12 15.79
C LEU A 289 12.11 -22.34 14.87
N THR A 290 13.21 -23.09 15.02
CA THR A 290 13.44 -24.34 14.28
C THR A 290 12.40 -25.41 14.62
N GLY A 291 12.01 -25.49 15.90
CA GLY A 291 10.96 -26.40 16.37
C GLY A 291 9.56 -26.03 15.86
N LEU A 292 9.23 -24.74 15.82
CA LEU A 292 7.96 -24.22 15.29
C LEU A 292 7.85 -24.47 13.78
N SER A 293 8.92 -24.23 13.01
CA SER A 293 8.96 -24.48 11.56
C SER A 293 8.69 -25.95 11.22
N LYS A 294 9.26 -26.90 11.98
CA LYS A 294 8.99 -28.34 11.81
C LYS A 294 7.56 -28.74 12.16
N LYS A 295 6.93 -28.12 13.17
CA LYS A 295 5.53 -28.39 13.53
C LYS A 295 4.55 -27.89 12.46
N VAL A 296 4.83 -26.72 11.89
CA VAL A 296 4.02 -26.15 10.80
C VAL A 296 4.15 -26.98 9.52
N SER A 297 5.35 -27.51 9.20
CA SER A 297 5.51 -28.37 8.01
C SER A 297 4.81 -29.73 8.15
N LEU A 298 4.64 -30.24 9.38
CA LEU A 298 3.91 -31.48 9.65
C LEU A 298 2.39 -31.30 9.65
N ALA A 299 1.89 -30.16 10.15
CA ALA A 299 0.46 -29.84 10.16
C ALA A 299 -0.11 -29.45 8.78
N GLY A 300 0.73 -29.12 7.80
CA GLY A 300 0.32 -28.84 6.42
C GLY A 300 0.39 -30.04 5.48
N ALA A 301 0.69 -31.24 6.00
CA ALA A 301 0.82 -32.48 5.23
C ALA A 301 -0.27 -33.51 5.54
N GLU A 302 -1.27 -33.16 6.36
CA GLU A 302 -2.48 -33.95 6.64
C GLU A 302 -3.71 -33.38 5.92
#